data_AF-A0A4U0ZFG0-F1
#
_entry.id   AF-A0A4U0ZFG0-F1
#
_cell.length_a   1.000
_cell.length_b   1.000
_cell.length_c   1.000
_cell.angle_alpha   90.00
_cell.angle_beta   90.00
_cell.angle_gamma   90.00
#
_symmetry.space_group_name_H-M   'P 1'
#
loop_
_entity.id
_entity.type
_entity.pdbx_description
1 polymer ?
#
loop_
_entity_poly.entity_id
_entity_poly.type
_entity_poly.pdbx_seq_one_letter_code
_entity_poly.pdbx_strand_id
1 'polypeptide(L)'
;MFTLRRVTQFALLGMTLSLTATNANAGSYPKELEGSLIAVCKAVKSDSRIKLHRAVKATGLDIKELHEGLVCNGQDMLTFAVTHDASKTAQHIARRVNAGPNVLTAKR
;
A
#
# COMPACT_ATOMS: atom_id res chain seq x y z
N MET A 1 -61.20 22.51 27.57
CA MET A 1 -59.92 23.16 27.97
C MET A 1 -58.76 22.34 27.44
N PHE A 2 -58.16 22.76 26.32
CA PHE A 2 -56.93 22.18 25.81
C PHE A 2 -55.74 22.97 26.36
N THR A 3 -54.87 22.35 27.14
CA THR A 3 -53.46 22.75 27.26
C THR A 3 -52.62 21.54 27.67
N LEU A 4 -52.35 20.68 26.70
CA LEU A 4 -51.21 19.78 26.71
C LEU A 4 -49.99 20.60 26.27
N ARG A 5 -49.23 21.19 27.21
CA ARG A 5 -47.93 21.79 26.91
C ARG A 5 -46.99 21.66 28.10
N ARG A 6 -45.75 21.29 27.79
CA ARG A 6 -44.52 21.29 28.61
C ARG A 6 -44.11 19.95 29.21
N VAL A 7 -44.12 18.90 28.41
CA VAL A 7 -43.08 17.86 28.50
C VAL A 7 -41.89 18.35 27.68
N THR A 8 -40.97 19.07 28.32
CA THR A 8 -39.66 19.39 27.74
C THR A 8 -38.63 19.44 28.88
N GLN A 9 -38.36 18.29 29.48
CA GLN A 9 -37.12 18.07 30.24
C GLN A 9 -36.06 17.62 29.23
N PHE A 10 -35.29 18.57 28.72
CA PHE A 10 -34.02 18.31 28.05
C PHE A 10 -32.98 19.23 28.67
N ALA A 11 -32.20 18.71 29.62
CA ALA A 11 -30.92 19.29 29.99
C ALA A 11 -29.85 18.26 29.63
N LEU A 12 -29.16 18.58 28.54
CA LEU A 12 -28.11 17.80 27.90
C LEU A 12 -26.96 17.51 28.87
N LEU A 13 -26.69 16.22 29.11
CA LEU A 13 -25.41 15.76 29.66
C LEU A 13 -24.35 15.93 28.56
N GLY A 14 -23.58 17.02 28.63
CA GLY A 14 -22.43 17.25 27.77
C GLY A 14 -21.31 16.26 28.09
N MET A 15 -21.21 15.19 27.30
CA MET A 15 -20.12 14.23 27.37
C MET A 15 -18.94 14.79 26.57
N THR A 16 -18.00 15.45 27.24
CA THR A 16 -16.77 15.95 26.61
C THR A 16 -15.87 14.78 26.23
N LEU A 17 -15.86 14.42 24.95
CA LEU A 17 -14.94 13.44 24.39
C LEU A 17 -13.56 14.08 24.23
N SER A 18 -12.67 13.87 25.20
CA SER A 18 -11.26 14.26 25.06
C SER A 18 -10.57 13.29 24.11
N LEU A 19 -10.26 13.74 22.89
CA LEU A 19 -9.37 13.01 21.99
C LEU A 19 -7.93 13.12 22.53
N THR A 20 -7.45 12.09 23.21
CA THR A 20 -6.02 11.95 23.49
C THR A 20 -5.31 11.63 22.16
N ALA A 21 -4.56 12.60 21.63
CA ALA A 21 -3.69 12.37 20.50
C ALA A 21 -2.61 11.36 20.90
N THR A 22 -2.67 10.15 20.34
CA THR A 22 -1.57 9.20 20.45
C THR A 22 -0.48 9.63 19.49
N ASN A 23 0.73 9.87 20.01
CA ASN A 23 1.89 10.15 19.18
C ASN A 23 2.25 8.86 18.44
N ALA A 24 1.99 8.80 17.13
CA ALA A 24 2.44 7.71 16.28
C ALA A 24 3.98 7.77 16.21
N ASN A 25 4.65 6.93 16.97
CA ASN A 25 6.10 6.77 16.90
C ASN A 25 6.46 5.92 15.68
N ALA A 26 6.75 6.57 14.55
CA ALA A 26 7.36 5.90 13.42
C ALA A 26 8.86 5.74 13.71
N GLY A 27 9.25 4.57 14.24
CA GLY A 27 10.67 4.24 14.40
C GLY A 27 11.41 4.37 13.07
N SER A 28 12.60 4.98 13.08
CA SER A 28 13.41 5.16 11.86
C SER A 28 13.72 3.80 11.23
N TYR A 29 13.36 3.65 9.96
CA TYR A 29 13.63 2.43 9.19
C TYR A 29 15.15 2.26 8.96
N PRO A 30 15.71 1.04 9.00
CA PRO A 30 17.13 0.82 8.76
C PRO A 30 17.53 1.27 7.34
N LYS A 31 18.54 2.14 7.24
CA LYS A 31 19.00 2.71 5.95
C LYS A 31 19.41 1.65 4.91
N GLU A 32 19.96 0.53 5.38
CA GLU A 32 20.31 -0.62 4.53
C GLU A 32 19.11 -1.18 3.74
N LEU A 33 17.92 -1.09 4.35
CA LEU A 33 16.71 -1.64 3.80
C LEU A 33 16.10 -0.69 2.75
N GLU A 34 16.26 0.62 2.91
CA GLU A 34 15.90 1.62 1.90
C GLU A 34 16.64 1.39 0.57
N GLY A 35 17.95 1.14 0.63
CA GLY A 35 18.76 0.84 -0.56
C GLY A 35 18.28 -0.42 -1.29
N SER A 36 17.91 -1.45 -0.54
CA SER A 36 17.39 -2.70 -1.09
C SER A 36 16.02 -2.52 -1.75
N LEU A 37 15.13 -1.72 -1.16
CA LEU A 37 13.82 -1.41 -1.74
C LEU A 37 13.92 -0.59 -3.04
N ILE A 38 14.84 0.39 -3.09
CA ILE A 38 15.14 1.12 -4.32
C ILE A 38 15.66 0.16 -5.41
N ALA A 39 16.50 -0.80 -5.04
CA ALA A 39 16.99 -1.82 -5.97
C ALA A 39 15.85 -2.71 -6.51
N VAL A 40 14.84 -3.02 -5.68
CA VAL A 40 13.62 -3.71 -6.15
C VAL A 40 12.91 -2.88 -7.22
N CYS A 41 12.64 -1.60 -6.99
CA CYS A 41 11.98 -0.75 -8.00
C CYS A 41 12.78 -0.66 -9.31
N LYS A 42 14.11 -0.55 -9.25
CA LYS A 42 14.99 -0.61 -10.43
C LYS A 42 14.87 -1.95 -11.16
N ALA A 43 14.80 -3.05 -10.40
CA ALA A 43 14.65 -4.39 -10.97
C ALA A 43 13.26 -4.62 -11.58
N VAL A 44 12.20 -4.06 -11.00
CA VAL A 44 10.83 -4.09 -11.54
C VAL A 44 10.83 -3.51 -12.96
N LYS A 45 11.41 -2.31 -13.14
CA LYS A 45 11.54 -1.62 -14.44
C LYS A 45 12.44 -2.35 -15.45
N SER A 46 13.30 -3.27 -15.01
CA SER A 46 14.34 -3.88 -15.87
C SER A 46 13.85 -4.99 -16.82
N ASP A 47 12.56 -5.34 -16.77
CA ASP A 47 11.95 -6.48 -17.50
C ASP A 47 12.67 -7.84 -17.30
N SER A 48 13.46 -7.99 -16.24
CA SER A 48 14.25 -9.19 -15.97
C SER A 48 13.79 -9.90 -14.71
N ARG A 49 13.18 -11.07 -14.89
CA ARG A 49 12.73 -11.94 -13.79
C ARG A 49 13.87 -12.31 -12.84
N ILE A 50 15.07 -12.53 -13.36
CA ILE A 50 16.24 -12.90 -12.56
C ILE A 50 16.69 -11.71 -11.70
N LYS A 51 16.76 -10.51 -12.29
CA LYS A 51 17.12 -9.29 -11.53
C LYS A 51 16.09 -9.01 -10.44
N LEU A 52 14.79 -9.12 -10.76
CA LEU A 52 13.73 -8.95 -9.77
C LEU A 52 13.85 -9.98 -8.64
N HIS A 53 14.00 -11.26 -8.96
CA HIS A 53 14.14 -12.30 -7.94
C HIS A 53 15.33 -12.06 -7.00
N ARG A 54 16.48 -11.67 -7.56
CA ARG A 54 17.68 -11.35 -6.75
C ARG A 54 17.45 -10.12 -5.85
N ALA A 55 16.84 -9.06 -6.39
CA ALA A 55 16.56 -7.85 -5.61
C ALA A 55 15.56 -8.12 -4.49
N VAL A 56 14.48 -8.85 -4.77
CA VAL A 56 13.50 -9.26 -3.76
C VAL A 56 14.18 -10.11 -2.67
N LYS A 57 14.98 -11.11 -3.05
CA LYS A 57 15.68 -11.97 -2.08
C LYS A 57 16.64 -11.18 -1.18
N ALA A 58 17.28 -10.13 -1.70
CA ALA A 58 18.18 -9.30 -0.91
C ALA A 58 17.46 -8.50 0.19
N THR A 59 16.16 -8.24 0.04
CA THR A 59 15.35 -7.57 1.08
C THR A 59 14.97 -8.50 2.24
N GLY A 60 15.02 -9.82 2.03
CA GLY A 60 14.49 -10.82 2.98
C GLY A 60 12.96 -10.93 3.00
N LEU A 61 12.25 -10.18 2.17
CA LEU A 61 10.77 -10.15 2.08
C LEU A 61 10.27 -10.99 0.90
N ASP A 62 9.01 -11.45 0.98
CA ASP A 62 8.32 -12.04 -0.17
C ASP A 62 7.82 -10.95 -1.13
N ILE A 63 7.69 -11.33 -2.40
CA ILE A 63 7.19 -10.45 -3.46
C ILE A 63 5.75 -9.97 -3.19
N LYS A 64 4.93 -10.74 -2.45
CA LYS A 64 3.60 -10.33 -2.02
C LYS A 64 3.65 -9.18 -1.01
N GLU A 65 4.48 -9.32 0.02
CA GLU A 65 4.66 -8.28 1.05
C GLU A 65 5.19 -7.00 0.43
N LEU A 66 6.15 -7.12 -0.49
CA LEU A 66 6.65 -5.99 -1.26
C LEU A 66 5.56 -5.38 -2.13
N HIS A 67 4.71 -6.16 -2.80
CA HIS A 67 3.64 -5.60 -3.62
C HIS A 67 2.60 -4.81 -2.79
N GLU A 68 2.29 -5.27 -1.58
CA GLU A 68 1.34 -4.62 -0.68
C GLU A 68 1.90 -3.33 -0.04
N GLY A 69 3.20 -3.27 0.22
CA GLY A 69 3.82 -2.16 0.96
C GLY A 69 4.74 -1.24 0.16
N LEU A 70 5.33 -1.69 -0.94
CA LEU A 70 6.32 -0.93 -1.71
C LEU A 70 5.68 -0.13 -2.83
N VAL A 71 5.95 1.17 -2.81
CA VAL A 71 5.56 2.11 -3.85
C VAL A 71 6.79 2.57 -4.61
N CYS A 72 6.82 2.33 -5.92
CA CYS A 72 7.84 2.78 -6.84
C CYS A 72 7.38 4.05 -7.56
N ASN A 73 8.01 5.20 -7.28
CA ASN A 73 7.66 6.50 -7.88
C ASN A 73 6.15 6.83 -7.81
N GLY A 74 5.50 6.54 -6.68
CA GLY A 74 4.07 6.79 -6.50
C GLY A 74 3.13 5.71 -7.04
N GLN A 75 3.65 4.61 -7.59
CA GLN A 75 2.86 3.50 -8.14
C GLN A 75 3.19 2.17 -7.42
N ASP A 76 2.22 1.28 -7.27
CA ASP A 76 2.50 -0.08 -6.78
C ASP A 76 3.40 -0.84 -7.78
N MET A 77 4.06 -1.89 -7.30
CA MET A 77 5.03 -2.65 -8.11
C MET A 77 4.47 -3.16 -9.45
N LEU A 78 3.19 -3.59 -9.49
CA LEU A 78 2.61 -4.16 -10.70
C LEU A 78 2.28 -3.06 -11.70
N THR A 79 1.63 -1.98 -11.25
CA THR A 79 1.36 -0.81 -12.09
C THR A 79 2.65 -0.21 -12.63
N PHE A 80 3.66 -0.05 -11.78
CA PHE A 80 4.98 0.46 -12.17
C PHE A 80 5.66 -0.42 -13.22
N ALA A 81 5.50 -1.74 -13.15
CA ALA A 81 6.02 -2.64 -14.18
C ALA A 81 5.31 -2.42 -15.53
N VAL A 82 3.98 -2.28 -15.51
CA VAL A 82 3.16 -2.10 -16.72
C VAL A 82 3.44 -0.75 -17.38
N THR A 83 3.52 0.33 -16.60
CA THR A 83 3.77 1.70 -17.09
C THR A 83 5.18 1.90 -17.63
N HIS A 84 6.12 1.02 -17.29
CA HIS A 84 7.51 1.03 -17.76
C HIS A 84 7.85 -0.10 -18.74
N ASP A 85 6.84 -0.66 -19.43
CA ASP A 85 7.01 -1.71 -20.45
C ASP A 85 7.70 -3.00 -19.97
N ALA A 86 7.76 -3.24 -18.65
CA ALA A 86 8.38 -4.41 -18.04
C ALA A 86 7.41 -5.60 -17.97
N SER A 87 6.95 -6.06 -19.14
CA SER A 87 5.90 -7.08 -19.30
C SER A 87 6.21 -8.42 -18.62
N LYS A 88 7.46 -8.91 -18.68
CA LYS A 88 7.87 -10.16 -18.02
C LYS A 88 7.86 -10.03 -16.51
N THR A 89 8.26 -8.87 -16.01
CA THR A 89 8.20 -8.55 -14.58
C THR A 89 6.75 -8.42 -14.13
N ALA A 90 5.92 -7.68 -14.86
CA ALA A 90 4.49 -7.51 -14.58
C ALA A 90 3.76 -8.86 -14.52
N GLN A 91 3.95 -9.72 -15.52
CA GLN A 91 3.39 -11.08 -15.52
C GLN A 91 3.93 -11.96 -14.38
N HIS A 92 5.18 -11.75 -13.96
CA HIS A 92 5.72 -12.49 -12.83
C HIS A 92 5.11 -12.02 -11.51
N ILE A 93 5.03 -10.71 -11.28
CA ILE A 93 4.39 -10.11 -10.09
C ILE A 93 2.93 -10.55 -10.02
N ALA A 94 2.16 -10.37 -11.10
CA ALA A 94 0.74 -10.73 -11.16
C ALA A 94 0.48 -12.20 -10.78
N ARG A 95 1.31 -13.12 -11.28
CA ARG A 95 1.23 -14.55 -10.92
C ARG A 95 1.52 -14.80 -9.43
N ARG A 96 2.41 -14.02 -8.82
CA ARG A 96 2.78 -14.23 -7.41
C ARG A 96 1.76 -13.62 -6.46
N VAL A 97 1.10 -12.53 -6.86
CA VAL A 97 0.09 -11.83 -6.04
C VAL A 97 -1.34 -12.27 -6.36
N ASN A 98 -1.52 -13.29 -7.23
CA ASN A 98 -2.82 -13.74 -7.74
C ASN A 98 -3.67 -12.61 -8.34
N ALA A 99 -3.03 -11.60 -8.96
CA ALA A 99 -3.75 -10.58 -9.70
C ALA A 99 -4.44 -11.23 -10.91
N GLY A 100 -5.74 -10.97 -11.06
CA GLY A 100 -6.52 -11.50 -12.17
C GLY A 100 -5.97 -11.04 -13.53
N PRO A 101 -6.21 -11.81 -14.61
CA PRO A 101 -5.70 -11.51 -15.96
C PRO A 101 -6.11 -10.11 -16.45
N ASN A 102 -7.23 -9.59 -15.94
CA ASN A 102 -7.76 -8.27 -16.27
C ASN A 102 -6.82 -7.11 -15.90
N VAL A 103 -5.97 -7.28 -14.88
CA VAL A 103 -5.01 -6.25 -14.45
C VAL A 103 -3.87 -6.09 -15.46
N LEU A 104 -3.52 -7.17 -16.17
CA LEU A 104 -2.48 -7.17 -17.21
C LEU A 104 -3.00 -6.69 -18.58
N THR A 105 -4.32 -6.72 -18.80
CA THR A 105 -4.96 -6.30 -20.05
C THR A 105 -5.45 -4.85 -20.03
N ALA A 106 -5.33 -4.14 -18.91
CA ALA A 106 -5.76 -2.74 -18.79
C ALA A 106 -4.86 -1.74 -19.57
N LYS A 107 -3.76 -2.20 -20.17
CA LYS A 107 -3.01 -1.43 -21.16
C LYS A 107 -3.81 -1.41 -22.47
N ARG A 108 -4.70 -0.44 -22.62
CA ARG A 108 -5.40 -0.13 -23.87
C ARG A 108 -5.28 1.35 -24.18
#